data_AF-A0A416VBW0-F1
#
_entry.id   AF-A0A416VBW0-F1
#
_cell.length_a   1.000
_cell.length_b   1.000
_cell.length_c   1.000
_cell.angle_alpha   90.00
_cell.angle_beta   90.00
_cell.angle_gamma   90.00
#
_symmetry.space_group_name_H-M   'P 1'
#
loop_
_entity.id
_entity.type
_entity.pdbx_description
1 polymer ?
#
loop_
_entity_poly.entity_id
_entity_poly.type
_entity_poly.pdbx_seq_one_letter_code
_entity_poly.pdbx_strand_id
1 'polypeptide(L)'
;MTCDEIIEELKANASQKYKANVVKMGIPEEYSIGISTAVVRAIAKKAGKSNELARELWNSSYHEAKLLAVLVFDKKTISHDEIEKLICDKKVIWRCEKGHEWEAAVKSRTINRTGCPYCSHNKVLGGFNDLATLLPDIAAEWSDRNYPLLPTQVTVFANRKAWWKCKDCGREWNTLISTRCKLWDAGEKGLTLSAFEWEKDRKTLIYGQVDYMYGEALYKPEMKEGNPIRLYSLDEITEIFCKLGLRICNSFADFSGKPSSDNDIQLMVYSIRE
;
A
#
# COMPACT_ATOMS: atom_id res chain seq x y z
N MET A 1 35.70 2.02 -29.71
CA MET A 1 34.55 2.93 -29.64
C MET A 1 34.09 3.00 -28.19
N THR A 2 33.83 4.19 -27.68
CA THR A 2 33.26 4.40 -26.34
C THR A 2 31.73 4.30 -26.37
N CYS A 3 31.09 4.22 -25.20
CA CYS A 3 29.62 4.20 -25.10
C CYS A 3 29.00 5.48 -25.71
N ASP A 4 29.58 6.66 -25.42
CA ASP A 4 29.08 7.94 -25.92
C ASP A 4 29.19 8.04 -27.45
N GLU A 5 30.32 7.62 -28.03
CA GLU A 5 30.50 7.58 -29.49
C GLU A 5 29.44 6.71 -30.17
N ILE A 6 29.12 5.56 -29.56
CA ILE A 6 28.07 4.66 -30.07
C ILE A 6 26.69 5.31 -29.94
N ILE A 7 26.38 5.95 -28.82
CA ILE A 7 25.09 6.63 -28.62
C ILE A 7 24.90 7.73 -29.66
N GLU A 8 25.93 8.53 -29.93
CA GLU A 8 25.87 9.57 -30.96
C GLU A 8 25.73 8.97 -32.38
N GLU A 9 26.43 7.87 -32.69
CA GLU A 9 26.25 7.17 -33.97
C GLU A 9 24.84 6.57 -34.11
N LEU A 10 24.25 6.05 -33.03
CA LEU A 10 22.87 5.57 -33.01
C LEU A 10 21.89 6.73 -33.28
N LYS A 11 22.06 7.87 -32.60
CA LYS A 11 21.22 9.07 -32.80
C LYS A 11 21.34 9.66 -34.21
N ALA A 12 22.53 9.65 -34.80
CA ALA A 12 22.75 10.12 -36.16
C ALA A 12 21.98 9.30 -37.22
N ASN A 13 21.60 8.06 -36.89
CA ASN A 13 20.82 7.19 -37.74
C ASN A 13 19.32 7.15 -37.37
N ALA A 14 18.87 8.02 -36.47
CA ALA A 14 17.49 8.06 -35.97
C ALA A 14 16.47 8.27 -37.10
N SER A 15 15.31 7.63 -36.95
CA SER A 15 14.21 7.72 -37.90
C SER A 15 12.89 7.80 -37.18
N GLN A 16 12.12 8.85 -37.48
CA GLN A 16 10.80 9.05 -36.87
C GLN A 16 9.82 7.90 -37.17
N LYS A 17 9.93 7.29 -38.36
CA LYS A 17 9.12 6.13 -38.74
C LYS A 17 9.38 4.93 -37.83
N TYR A 18 10.66 4.61 -37.60
CA TYR A 18 11.01 3.50 -36.72
C TYR A 18 10.66 3.83 -35.28
N LYS A 19 10.95 5.06 -34.82
CA LYS A 19 10.59 5.54 -33.48
C LYS A 19 9.10 5.36 -33.20
N ALA A 20 8.23 5.84 -34.08
CA ALA A 20 6.78 5.69 -33.96
C ALA A 20 6.34 4.22 -33.86
N ASN A 21 6.99 3.31 -34.60
CA ASN A 21 6.66 1.89 -34.56
C ASN A 21 7.05 1.23 -33.23
N VAL A 22 8.26 1.49 -32.70
CA VAL A 22 8.65 0.92 -31.39
C VAL A 22 7.83 1.50 -30.24
N VAL A 23 7.49 2.79 -30.31
CA VAL A 23 6.59 3.42 -29.33
C VAL A 23 5.21 2.77 -29.35
N LYS A 24 4.67 2.50 -30.54
CA LYS A 24 3.42 1.74 -30.70
C LYS A 24 3.49 0.34 -30.09
N MET A 25 4.66 -0.29 -30.05
CA MET A 25 4.87 -1.60 -29.42
C MET A 25 5.10 -1.54 -27.91
N GLY A 26 5.00 -0.36 -27.29
CA GLY A 26 5.05 -0.17 -25.84
C GLY A 26 6.41 0.22 -25.28
N ILE A 27 7.38 0.59 -26.12
CA ILE A 27 8.66 1.14 -25.66
C ILE A 27 8.50 2.66 -25.47
N PRO A 28 8.79 3.24 -24.29
CA PRO A 28 8.60 4.67 -24.09
C PRO A 28 9.43 5.52 -25.05
N GLU A 29 8.88 6.66 -25.47
CA GLU A 29 9.45 7.51 -26.52
C GLU A 29 10.79 8.13 -26.11
N GLU A 30 10.90 8.51 -24.83
CA GLU A 30 12.09 9.07 -24.20
C GLU A 30 13.27 8.10 -24.16
N TYR A 31 13.00 6.80 -24.24
CA TYR A 31 14.01 5.74 -24.26
C TYR A 31 14.25 5.17 -25.67
N SER A 32 13.57 5.69 -26.69
CA SER A 32 13.62 5.16 -28.06
C SER A 32 14.34 6.13 -29.00
N ILE A 33 15.46 5.68 -29.60
CA ILE A 33 16.16 6.44 -30.63
C ILE A 33 15.42 6.31 -31.98
N GLY A 34 14.85 5.14 -32.25
CA GLY A 34 14.08 4.85 -33.45
C GLY A 34 14.96 4.45 -34.64
N ILE A 35 15.66 3.33 -34.52
CA ILE A 35 16.48 2.79 -35.61
C ILE A 35 16.13 1.34 -35.93
N SER A 36 16.48 0.89 -37.13
CA SER A 36 16.30 -0.51 -37.51
C SER A 36 17.31 -1.42 -36.82
N THR A 37 16.94 -2.68 -36.60
CA THR A 37 17.85 -3.70 -36.06
C THR A 37 19.06 -3.97 -36.97
N ALA A 38 18.97 -3.67 -38.27
CA ALA A 38 20.08 -3.77 -39.20
C ALA A 38 21.19 -2.75 -38.88
N VAL A 39 20.82 -1.50 -38.56
CA VAL A 39 21.77 -0.45 -38.15
C VAL A 39 22.41 -0.81 -36.82
N VAL A 40 21.62 -1.26 -35.83
CA VAL A 40 22.14 -1.74 -34.53
C VAL A 40 23.21 -2.81 -34.73
N ARG A 41 22.96 -3.80 -35.58
CA ARG A 41 23.90 -4.89 -35.88
C ARG A 41 25.17 -4.40 -36.58
N ALA A 42 25.05 -3.44 -37.49
CA ALA A 42 26.20 -2.86 -38.18
C ALA A 42 27.14 -2.12 -37.22
N ILE A 43 26.58 -1.30 -36.32
CA ILE A 43 27.35 -0.59 -35.30
C ILE A 43 27.96 -1.58 -34.29
N ALA A 44 27.20 -2.60 -33.86
CA ALA A 44 27.73 -3.65 -32.98
C ALA A 44 28.95 -4.38 -33.59
N LYS A 45 28.90 -4.67 -34.90
CA LYS A 45 30.02 -5.30 -35.62
C LYS A 45 31.26 -4.41 -35.63
N LYS A 46 31.09 -3.09 -35.80
CA LYS A 46 32.16 -2.09 -35.76
C LYS A 46 32.75 -1.93 -34.35
N ALA A 47 31.91 -1.98 -33.32
CA ALA A 47 32.33 -1.85 -31.92
C ALA A 47 33.16 -3.05 -31.42
N GLY A 48 32.90 -4.25 -31.95
CA GLY A 48 33.60 -5.47 -31.54
C GLY A 48 33.04 -6.07 -30.25
N LYS A 49 33.77 -7.03 -29.66
CA LYS A 49 33.38 -7.72 -28.43
C LYS A 49 34.05 -7.07 -27.22
N SER A 50 33.27 -6.65 -26.24
CA SER A 50 33.77 -6.06 -24.99
C SER A 50 32.70 -6.08 -23.90
N ASN A 51 32.95 -6.81 -22.80
CA ASN A 51 32.02 -6.84 -21.67
C ASN A 51 31.94 -5.50 -20.94
N GLU A 52 33.02 -4.73 -20.90
CA GLU A 52 33.04 -3.39 -20.29
C GLU A 52 32.11 -2.43 -21.04
N LEU A 53 32.31 -2.30 -22.35
CA LEU A 53 31.46 -1.47 -23.21
C LEU A 53 30.00 -1.95 -23.20
N ALA A 54 29.77 -3.26 -23.20
CA ALA A 54 28.43 -3.82 -23.15
C ALA A 54 27.70 -3.43 -21.84
N ARG A 55 28.38 -3.38 -20.69
CA ARG A 55 27.78 -2.92 -19.43
C ARG A 55 27.40 -1.45 -19.48
N GLU A 56 28.27 -0.60 -20.02
CA GLU A 56 27.97 0.84 -20.18
C GLU A 56 26.73 1.05 -21.05
N LEU A 57 26.67 0.36 -22.18
CA LEU A 57 25.51 0.40 -23.09
C LEU A 57 24.23 -0.17 -22.46
N TRP A 58 24.34 -1.26 -21.70
CA TRP A 58 23.21 -1.88 -21.00
C TRP A 58 22.59 -0.96 -19.94
N ASN A 59 23.44 -0.20 -19.25
CA ASN A 59 23.05 0.76 -18.22
C ASN A 59 22.59 2.11 -18.78
N SER A 60 22.72 2.34 -20.09
CA SER A 60 22.19 3.53 -20.75
C SER A 60 20.65 3.60 -20.68
N SER A 61 20.11 4.77 -20.96
CA SER A 61 18.65 4.96 -20.99
C SER A 61 18.01 4.37 -22.25
N TYR A 62 18.75 4.26 -23.35
CA TYR A 62 18.21 3.95 -24.68
C TYR A 62 17.97 2.46 -24.92
N HIS A 63 16.83 2.13 -25.54
CA HIS A 63 16.44 0.78 -25.90
C HIS A 63 17.42 0.16 -26.90
N GLU A 64 17.80 0.88 -27.95
CA GLU A 64 18.66 0.34 -29.00
C GLU A 64 20.11 0.17 -28.55
N ALA A 65 20.60 1.00 -27.62
CA ALA A 65 21.89 0.79 -26.97
C ALA A 65 21.89 -0.51 -26.15
N LYS A 66 20.79 -0.84 -25.46
CA LYS A 66 20.64 -2.13 -24.75
C LYS A 66 20.61 -3.32 -25.71
N LEU A 67 19.94 -3.20 -26.86
CA LEU A 67 19.99 -4.22 -27.91
C LEU A 67 21.42 -4.41 -28.43
N LEU A 68 22.16 -3.30 -28.62
CA LEU A 68 23.55 -3.33 -29.05
C LEU A 68 24.45 -3.99 -28.00
N ALA A 69 24.24 -3.71 -26.71
CA ALA A 69 24.98 -4.33 -25.61
C ALA A 69 24.94 -5.87 -25.67
N VAL A 70 23.77 -6.46 -25.93
CA VAL A 70 23.59 -7.92 -26.09
C VAL A 70 24.49 -8.47 -27.21
N LEU A 71 24.67 -7.70 -28.28
CA LEU A 71 25.51 -8.08 -29.41
C LEU A 71 27.01 -7.86 -29.13
N VAL A 72 27.37 -7.00 -28.19
CA VAL A 72 28.76 -6.65 -27.86
C VAL A 72 29.33 -7.51 -26.72
N PHE A 73 28.48 -8.07 -25.85
CA PHE A 73 28.93 -9.03 -24.84
C PHE A 73 29.73 -10.19 -25.47
N ASP A 74 30.84 -10.54 -24.82
CA ASP A 74 31.65 -11.71 -25.12
C ASP A 74 31.24 -12.89 -24.24
N LYS A 75 30.50 -13.81 -24.86
CA LYS A 75 30.02 -15.05 -24.23
C LYS A 75 31.13 -15.94 -23.66
N LYS A 76 32.39 -15.76 -24.07
CA LYS A 76 33.51 -16.57 -23.59
C LYS A 76 34.01 -16.12 -22.22
N THR A 77 33.78 -14.86 -21.86
CA THR A 77 34.39 -14.22 -20.69
C THR A 77 33.36 -13.75 -19.66
N ILE A 78 32.09 -13.62 -20.03
CA ILE A 78 31.00 -13.31 -19.09
C ILE A 78 30.60 -14.55 -18.28
N SER A 79 30.41 -14.40 -16.97
CA SER A 79 29.98 -15.49 -16.09
C SER A 79 28.45 -15.66 -16.06
N HIS A 80 27.98 -16.83 -15.61
CA HIS A 80 26.55 -17.07 -15.43
C HIS A 80 25.92 -16.12 -14.42
N ASP A 81 26.58 -15.93 -13.27
CA ASP A 81 26.14 -15.00 -12.21
C ASP A 81 26.01 -13.57 -12.72
N GLU A 82 26.90 -13.17 -13.64
CA GLU A 82 26.84 -11.84 -14.24
C GLU A 82 25.62 -11.70 -15.17
N ILE A 83 25.32 -12.74 -15.97
CA ILE A 83 24.10 -12.78 -16.79
C ILE A 83 22.85 -12.71 -15.90
N GLU A 84 22.81 -13.50 -14.83
CA GLU A 84 21.69 -13.48 -13.89
C GLU A 84 21.51 -12.09 -13.29
N LYS A 85 22.60 -11.43 -12.88
CA LYS A 85 22.55 -10.08 -12.30
C LYS A 85 21.99 -9.05 -13.28
N LEU A 86 22.42 -9.10 -14.55
CA LEU A 86 21.93 -8.19 -15.59
C LEU A 86 20.41 -8.29 -15.80
N ILE A 87 19.84 -9.48 -15.62
CA ILE A 87 18.40 -9.75 -15.79
C ILE A 87 17.64 -9.44 -14.50
N CYS A 88 18.10 -9.97 -13.36
CA CYS A 88 17.41 -9.92 -12.08
C CYS A 88 17.34 -8.51 -11.47
N ASP A 89 18.32 -7.66 -11.74
CA ASP A 89 18.34 -6.29 -11.25
C ASP A 89 17.63 -5.31 -12.20
N LYS A 90 17.20 -5.79 -13.37
CA LYS A 90 16.49 -4.95 -14.32
C LYS A 90 15.12 -4.57 -13.77
N LYS A 91 15.00 -3.29 -13.42
CA LYS A 91 13.75 -2.66 -13.09
C LYS A 91 12.94 -2.38 -14.35
N VAL A 92 11.65 -2.67 -14.27
CA VAL A 92 10.66 -2.41 -15.31
C VAL A 92 9.46 -1.71 -14.68
N ILE A 93 8.66 -1.03 -15.50
CA ILE A 93 7.43 -0.38 -15.07
C ILE A 93 6.32 -1.43 -15.00
N TRP A 94 5.69 -1.53 -13.83
CA TRP A 94 4.54 -2.38 -13.57
C TRP A 94 3.29 -1.53 -13.44
N ARG A 95 2.16 -2.09 -13.86
CA ARG A 95 0.83 -1.50 -13.69
C ARG A 95 -0.09 -2.48 -12.96
N CYS A 96 -0.85 -2.01 -11.97
CA CYS A 96 -1.86 -2.83 -11.28
C CYS A 96 -3.25 -2.62 -11.84
N GLU A 97 -4.22 -3.41 -11.37
CA GLU A 97 -5.64 -3.34 -11.79
C GLU A 97 -6.27 -1.96 -11.52
N LYS A 98 -5.79 -1.24 -10.49
CA LYS A 98 -6.23 0.13 -10.18
C LYS A 98 -5.54 1.20 -11.04
N GLY A 99 -4.69 0.79 -11.99
CA GLY A 99 -4.00 1.69 -12.92
C GLY A 99 -2.73 2.35 -12.38
N HIS A 100 -2.30 2.06 -11.15
CA HIS A 100 -1.08 2.64 -10.61
C HIS A 100 0.17 2.08 -11.28
N GLU A 101 1.13 2.96 -11.57
CA GLU A 101 2.42 2.59 -12.16
C GLU A 101 3.58 2.73 -11.18
N TRP A 102 4.43 1.71 -11.12
CA TRP A 102 5.63 1.74 -10.30
C TRP A 102 6.78 0.96 -10.93
N GLU A 103 8.00 1.39 -10.61
CA GLU A 103 9.21 0.72 -11.04
C GLU A 103 9.60 -0.37 -10.02
N ALA A 104 9.81 -1.60 -10.49
CA ALA A 104 10.33 -2.69 -9.67
C ALA A 104 11.06 -3.74 -10.53
N ALA A 105 11.99 -4.47 -9.91
CA ALA A 105 12.67 -5.58 -10.55
C ALA A 105 11.73 -6.77 -10.74
N VAL A 106 11.96 -7.59 -11.78
CA VAL A 106 11.15 -8.78 -12.04
C VAL A 106 11.16 -9.74 -10.85
N LYS A 107 12.33 -9.93 -10.21
CA LYS A 107 12.47 -10.77 -9.01
C LYS A 107 11.56 -10.34 -7.85
N SER A 108 11.27 -9.03 -7.71
CA SER A 108 10.36 -8.55 -6.67
C SER A 108 8.94 -9.11 -6.84
N ARG A 109 8.50 -9.28 -8.09
CA ARG A 109 7.17 -9.82 -8.43
C ARG A 109 7.14 -11.34 -8.41
N THR A 110 8.14 -11.99 -8.99
CA THR A 110 8.13 -13.45 -9.19
C THR A 110 8.60 -14.23 -7.98
N ILE A 111 9.64 -13.74 -7.29
CA ILE A 111 10.26 -14.42 -6.14
C ILE A 111 9.68 -13.85 -4.84
N ASN A 112 9.79 -12.54 -4.64
CA ASN A 112 9.36 -11.91 -3.38
C ASN A 112 7.83 -11.71 -3.30
N ARG A 113 7.11 -11.94 -4.40
CA ARG A 113 5.64 -11.82 -4.51
C ARG A 113 5.11 -10.46 -4.03
N THR A 114 5.90 -9.38 -4.17
CA THR A 114 5.46 -8.05 -3.77
C THR A 114 4.57 -7.41 -4.84
N GLY A 115 3.63 -6.57 -4.41
CA GLY A 115 2.62 -5.94 -5.27
C GLY A 115 2.88 -4.46 -5.57
N CYS A 116 1.81 -3.79 -5.98
CA CYS A 116 1.78 -2.34 -6.11
C CYS A 116 2.08 -1.69 -4.74
N PRO A 117 3.13 -0.86 -4.62
CA PRO A 117 3.53 -0.30 -3.33
C PRO A 117 2.52 0.72 -2.78
N TYR A 118 1.71 1.33 -3.65
CA TYR A 118 0.64 2.24 -3.25
C TYR A 118 -0.55 1.48 -2.66
N CYS A 119 -1.02 0.40 -3.32
CA CYS A 119 -2.09 -0.45 -2.80
C CYS A 119 -1.72 -1.12 -1.47
N SER A 120 -0.45 -1.46 -1.27
CA SER A 120 0.04 -2.04 -0.01
C SER A 120 0.49 -1.00 1.02
N HIS A 121 0.23 0.30 0.79
CA HIS A 121 0.58 1.41 1.67
C HIS A 121 2.08 1.55 2.03
N ASN A 122 2.97 0.92 1.26
CA ASN A 122 4.41 1.02 1.41
C ASN A 122 4.98 2.29 0.77
N LYS A 123 4.24 2.91 -0.15
CA LYS A 123 4.56 4.20 -0.75
C LYS A 123 3.31 5.08 -0.80
N VAL A 124 3.50 6.38 -0.58
CA VAL A 124 2.43 7.38 -0.65
C VAL A 124 2.17 7.75 -2.11
N LEU A 125 0.89 7.81 -2.46
CA LEU A 125 0.35 8.38 -3.68
C LEU A 125 -0.73 9.38 -3.28
N GLY A 126 -0.44 10.67 -3.45
CA GLY A 126 -1.37 11.75 -3.14
C GLY A 126 -2.66 11.61 -3.95
N GLY A 127 -3.80 11.85 -3.32
CA GLY A 127 -5.13 11.64 -3.89
C GLY A 127 -5.62 10.19 -3.84
N PHE A 128 -4.83 9.26 -3.28
CA PHE A 128 -5.20 7.85 -3.20
C PHE A 128 -5.07 7.27 -1.79
N ASN A 129 -3.86 7.27 -1.22
CA ASN A 129 -3.59 6.60 0.05
C ASN A 129 -2.88 7.48 1.10
N ASP A 130 -2.84 8.79 0.84
CA ASP A 130 -2.32 9.77 1.77
C ASP A 130 -3.33 10.11 2.88
N LEU A 131 -2.84 10.71 3.97
CA LEU A 131 -3.63 11.04 5.14
C LEU A 131 -4.74 12.05 4.83
N ALA A 132 -4.48 13.09 4.03
CA ALA A 132 -5.48 14.10 3.71
C ALA A 132 -6.64 13.53 2.89
N THR A 133 -6.34 12.61 1.97
CA THR A 133 -7.36 11.94 1.17
C THR A 133 -8.17 10.95 1.99
N LEU A 134 -7.52 10.11 2.80
CA LEU A 134 -8.21 9.03 3.50
C LEU A 134 -8.93 9.49 4.77
N LEU A 135 -8.36 10.44 5.52
CA LEU A 135 -8.89 10.90 6.81
C LEU A 135 -8.81 12.44 6.91
N PRO A 136 -9.63 13.19 6.17
CA PRO A 136 -9.57 14.65 6.15
C PRO A 136 -9.77 15.29 7.54
N ASP A 137 -10.63 14.71 8.38
CA ASP A 137 -10.86 15.20 9.75
C ASP A 137 -9.61 15.07 10.64
N ILE A 138 -8.88 13.95 10.50
CA ILE A 138 -7.62 13.74 11.23
C ILE A 138 -6.51 14.60 10.65
N ALA A 139 -6.48 14.79 9.33
CA ALA A 139 -5.54 15.69 8.66
C ALA A 139 -5.73 17.16 9.09
N ALA A 140 -6.96 17.57 9.44
CA ALA A 140 -7.24 18.91 9.96
C ALA A 140 -6.60 19.16 11.34
N GLU A 141 -6.25 18.10 12.07
CA GLU A 141 -5.50 18.19 13.33
C GLU A 141 -3.98 18.22 13.12
N TRP A 142 -3.49 18.23 11.87
CA TRP A 142 -2.05 18.28 11.62
C TRP A 142 -1.46 19.62 12.08
N SER A 143 -0.41 19.59 12.91
CA SER A 143 0.26 20.81 13.37
C SER A 143 1.23 21.36 12.32
N ASP A 144 1.34 22.69 12.26
CA ASP A 144 2.33 23.42 11.45
C ASP A 144 3.79 23.06 11.82
N ARG A 145 4.02 22.52 13.03
CA ARG A 145 5.35 22.04 13.49
C ARG A 145 5.91 20.91 12.64
N ASN A 146 5.09 20.23 11.87
CA ASN A 146 5.54 19.16 11.00
C ASN A 146 6.18 19.68 9.71
N TYR A 147 6.06 20.96 9.38
CA TYR A 147 6.64 21.52 8.16
C TYR A 147 8.15 21.21 8.07
N PRO A 148 8.66 20.71 6.93
CA PRO A 148 8.03 20.67 5.60
C PRO A 148 7.19 19.42 5.28
N LEU A 149 6.92 18.53 6.24
CA LEU A 149 6.12 17.32 6.03
C LEU A 149 4.61 17.63 6.05
N LEU A 150 3.94 17.28 4.95
CA LEU A 150 2.51 17.51 4.75
C LEU A 150 1.69 16.22 4.95
N PRO A 151 0.40 16.33 5.31
CA PRO A 151 -0.52 15.18 5.37
C PRO A 151 -0.63 14.40 4.05
N THR A 152 -0.45 15.09 2.91
CA THR A 152 -0.46 14.47 1.57
C THR A 152 0.79 13.63 1.27
N GLN A 153 1.77 13.61 2.17
CA GLN A 153 3.06 12.92 2.01
C GLN A 153 3.24 11.76 2.99
N VAL A 154 2.19 11.37 3.72
CA VAL A 154 2.21 10.27 4.68
C VAL A 154 0.98 9.38 4.49
N THR A 155 1.12 8.08 4.73
CA THR A 155 -0.03 7.16 4.79
C THR A 155 -0.62 7.13 6.20
N VAL A 156 -1.88 6.71 6.32
CA VAL A 156 -2.55 6.50 7.61
C VAL A 156 -1.88 5.41 8.47
N PHE A 157 -1.07 4.54 7.86
CA PHE A 157 -0.35 3.45 8.53
C PHE A 157 1.10 3.81 8.90
N ALA A 158 1.54 5.05 8.63
CA ALA A 158 2.92 5.45 8.80
C ALA A 158 3.38 5.30 10.26
N ASN A 159 4.46 4.55 10.46
CA ASN A 159 5.09 4.38 11.78
C ASN A 159 6.06 5.53 12.09
N ARG A 160 5.60 6.76 11.87
CA ARG A 160 6.34 8.01 12.09
C ARG A 160 5.56 8.87 13.08
N LYS A 161 6.27 9.56 13.98
CA LYS A 161 5.65 10.52 14.89
C LYS A 161 5.38 11.85 14.17
N ALA A 162 4.23 12.44 14.44
CA ALA A 162 3.83 13.76 13.98
C ALA A 162 3.27 14.56 15.16
N TRP A 163 3.33 15.88 15.06
CA TRP A 163 2.64 16.80 15.95
C TRP A 163 1.20 17.00 15.49
N TRP A 164 0.27 16.96 16.43
CA TRP A 164 -1.16 17.16 16.21
C TRP A 164 -1.62 18.33 17.04
N LYS A 165 -2.68 19.02 16.60
CA LYS A 165 -3.27 20.20 17.24
C LYS A 165 -4.76 19.96 17.43
N CYS A 166 -5.21 20.07 18.68
CA CYS A 166 -6.60 19.79 19.03
C CYS A 166 -7.46 20.90 18.45
N LYS A 167 -8.49 20.54 17.68
CA LYS A 167 -9.43 21.52 17.12
C LYS A 167 -10.17 22.31 18.21
N ASP A 168 -10.48 21.68 19.34
CA ASP A 168 -11.34 22.28 20.38
C ASP A 168 -10.55 23.15 21.37
N CYS A 169 -9.35 22.70 21.80
CA CYS A 169 -8.57 23.39 22.82
C CYS A 169 -7.23 23.95 22.34
N GLY A 170 -6.85 23.72 21.07
CA GLY A 170 -5.62 24.23 20.47
C GLY A 170 -4.32 23.63 21.00
N ARG A 171 -4.37 22.75 22.01
CA ARG A 171 -3.18 22.07 22.55
C ARG A 171 -2.58 21.12 21.53
N GLU A 172 -1.26 21.04 21.55
CA GLU A 172 -0.50 20.17 20.65
C GLU A 172 0.07 18.96 21.37
N TRP A 173 0.06 17.80 20.71
CA TRP A 173 0.66 16.57 21.22
C TRP A 173 1.44 15.84 20.12
N ASN A 174 2.38 14.99 20.52
CA ASN A 174 3.22 14.23 19.62
C ASN A 174 2.92 12.72 19.74
N THR A 175 2.48 12.09 18.67
CA THR A 175 2.22 10.64 18.63
C THR A 175 2.41 10.09 17.22
N LEU A 176 2.42 8.76 17.08
CA LEU A 176 2.53 8.09 15.79
C LEU A 176 1.32 8.42 14.90
N ILE A 177 1.56 8.58 13.59
CA ILE A 177 0.52 8.73 12.58
C ILE A 177 -0.41 7.53 12.61
N SER A 178 0.13 6.31 12.60
CA SER A 178 -0.64 5.08 12.77
C SER A 178 -1.48 5.07 14.05
N THR A 179 -0.99 5.60 15.17
CA THR A 179 -1.77 5.66 16.41
C THR A 179 -2.92 6.66 16.33
N ARG A 180 -2.71 7.84 15.72
CA ARG A 180 -3.79 8.83 15.55
C ARG A 180 -4.83 8.38 14.53
N CYS A 181 -4.37 7.75 13.46
CA CYS A 181 -5.17 7.34 12.30
C CYS A 181 -5.77 5.96 12.43
N LYS A 182 -5.41 5.19 13.46
CA LYS A 182 -6.24 4.11 13.99
C LYS A 182 -7.56 4.74 14.37
N LEU A 183 -8.48 4.77 13.41
CA LEU A 183 -9.86 5.06 13.69
C LEU A 183 -10.26 4.12 14.81
N TRP A 184 -10.85 4.70 15.84
CA TRP A 184 -11.95 4.04 16.49
C TRP A 184 -12.95 3.74 15.37
N ASP A 185 -12.81 2.58 14.72
CA ASP A 185 -13.98 1.80 14.40
C ASP A 185 -14.81 1.83 15.69
N ALA A 186 -16.11 2.03 15.61
CA ALA A 186 -16.92 1.26 16.50
C ALA A 186 -16.69 -0.21 16.08
N GLY A 187 -15.76 -1.04 16.61
CA GLY A 187 -14.72 -0.99 17.65
C GLY A 187 -13.41 -1.61 17.09
N GLU A 188 -12.20 -1.12 17.38
CA GLU A 188 -10.96 -1.86 16.97
C GLU A 188 -10.14 -2.47 18.14
N LYS A 189 -10.52 -2.22 19.41
CA LYS A 189 -10.03 -3.04 20.54
C LYS A 189 -11.13 -3.64 21.42
N GLY A 190 -12.40 -3.42 21.05
CA GLY A 190 -13.56 -4.00 21.70
C GLY A 190 -14.81 -3.15 21.48
N LEU A 191 -15.94 -3.82 21.22
CA LEU A 191 -17.25 -3.39 21.68
C LEU A 191 -17.82 -4.55 22.49
N THR A 192 -18.46 -4.18 23.60
CA THR A 192 -19.27 -5.05 24.44
C THR A 192 -20.25 -5.90 23.60
N LEU A 193 -20.53 -7.13 24.06
CA LEU A 193 -21.33 -8.19 23.40
C LEU A 193 -22.79 -7.86 23.05
N SER A 194 -23.23 -6.61 23.13
CA SER A 194 -24.60 -6.24 22.84
C SER A 194 -24.78 -5.80 21.38
N ALA A 195 -25.54 -6.62 20.64
CA ALA A 195 -26.39 -6.26 19.49
C ALA A 195 -25.86 -6.51 18.05
N PHE A 196 -25.51 -7.77 17.75
CA PHE A 196 -25.75 -8.30 16.40
C PHE A 196 -26.57 -9.58 16.51
N GLU A 197 -27.83 -9.55 16.09
CA GLU A 197 -28.68 -10.73 15.96
C GLU A 197 -28.88 -11.06 14.48
N TRP A 198 -28.70 -12.33 14.12
CA TRP A 198 -28.90 -12.83 12.76
C TRP A 198 -30.26 -13.52 12.66
N GLU A 199 -31.18 -12.95 11.88
CA GLU A 199 -32.50 -13.54 11.64
C GLU A 199 -32.47 -14.40 10.36
N LYS A 200 -32.37 -15.72 10.57
CA LYS A 200 -32.08 -16.70 9.51
C LYS A 200 -33.18 -16.81 8.45
N ASP A 201 -34.44 -16.59 8.82
CA ASP A 201 -35.58 -16.73 7.91
C ASP A 201 -35.74 -15.54 6.96
N ARG A 202 -35.27 -14.35 7.36
CA ARG A 202 -35.28 -13.14 6.52
C ARG A 202 -33.95 -12.84 5.84
N LYS A 203 -32.86 -13.50 6.27
CA LYS A 203 -31.47 -13.24 5.85
C LYS A 203 -31.04 -11.79 6.12
N THR A 204 -31.32 -11.31 7.32
CA THR A 204 -31.10 -9.92 7.74
C THR A 204 -30.20 -9.87 8.97
N LEU A 205 -29.28 -8.92 8.98
CA LEU A 205 -28.35 -8.67 10.09
C LEU A 205 -28.88 -7.45 10.88
N ILE A 206 -29.20 -7.65 12.16
CA ILE A 206 -29.85 -6.62 12.98
C ILE A 206 -28.79 -5.94 13.86
N TYR A 207 -28.67 -4.61 13.70
CA TYR A 207 -27.76 -3.75 14.48
C TYR A 207 -28.52 -2.53 14.99
N GLY A 208 -28.82 -2.50 16.30
CA GLY A 208 -29.69 -1.46 16.86
C GLY A 208 -31.14 -1.54 16.31
N GLN A 209 -31.78 -0.39 16.06
CA GLN A 209 -33.18 -0.30 15.59
C GLN A 209 -33.34 -0.33 14.05
N VAL A 210 -32.33 -0.73 13.29
CA VAL A 210 -32.35 -0.68 11.82
C VAL A 210 -32.02 -2.05 11.23
N ASP A 211 -32.91 -2.54 10.37
CA ASP A 211 -32.76 -3.80 9.65
C ASP A 211 -31.92 -3.61 8.38
N TYR A 212 -30.87 -4.42 8.19
CA TYR A 212 -30.04 -4.41 6.98
C TYR A 212 -30.21 -5.70 6.17
N MET A 213 -30.68 -5.55 4.93
CA MET A 213 -30.93 -6.66 4.01
C MET A 213 -29.65 -7.07 3.26
N TYR A 214 -29.49 -8.38 3.06
CA TYR A 214 -28.31 -8.96 2.40
C TYR A 214 -28.29 -8.65 0.89
N GLY A 215 -27.18 -8.06 0.41
CA GLY A 215 -26.92 -7.83 -1.01
C GLY A 215 -26.95 -6.36 -1.46
N GLU A 216 -27.28 -5.43 -0.55
CA GLU A 216 -27.28 -4.00 -0.83
C GLU A 216 -25.99 -3.31 -0.34
N ALA A 217 -25.58 -2.25 -1.04
CA ALA A 217 -24.45 -1.44 -0.63
C ALA A 217 -24.80 -0.70 0.67
N LEU A 218 -24.02 -0.93 1.73
CA LEU A 218 -24.25 -0.32 3.03
C LEU A 218 -23.82 1.15 3.00
N TYR A 219 -24.67 2.02 3.53
CA TYR A 219 -24.35 3.42 3.79
C TYR A 219 -24.31 3.65 5.30
N LYS A 220 -23.42 4.54 5.75
CA LYS A 220 -23.31 4.93 7.16
C LYS A 220 -24.65 5.51 7.62
N PRO A 221 -25.34 4.93 8.62
CA PRO A 221 -26.59 5.48 9.12
C PRO A 221 -26.33 6.80 9.85
N GLU A 222 -27.16 7.81 9.59
CA GLU A 222 -27.20 9.03 10.40
C GLU A 222 -27.90 8.73 11.73
N MET A 223 -27.12 8.40 12.75
CA MET A 223 -27.62 8.33 14.11
C MET A 223 -27.69 9.74 14.69
N LYS A 224 -28.89 10.22 15.03
CA LYS A 224 -29.03 11.42 15.86
C LYS A 224 -28.32 11.14 17.18
N GLU A 225 -27.33 11.98 17.51
CA GLU A 225 -26.40 11.83 18.63
C GLU A 225 -26.99 11.08 19.84
N GLY A 226 -26.56 9.83 20.01
CA GLY A 226 -26.72 9.12 21.26
C GLY A 226 -25.41 9.21 22.03
N ASN A 227 -25.35 10.05 23.08
CA ASN A 227 -24.35 9.86 24.12
C ASN A 227 -24.53 8.44 24.69
N PRO A 228 -23.48 7.66 24.98
CA PRO A 228 -23.62 6.54 25.90
C PRO A 228 -24.01 7.13 27.26
N ILE A 229 -25.30 7.06 27.60
CA ILE A 229 -25.88 7.86 28.69
C ILE A 229 -25.46 7.32 30.08
N ARG A 230 -24.82 6.14 30.16
CA ARG A 230 -24.54 5.51 31.46
C ARG A 230 -23.33 4.58 31.41
N LEU A 231 -22.40 4.82 32.34
CA LEU A 231 -21.37 3.84 32.73
C LEU A 231 -22.01 2.86 33.71
N TYR A 232 -21.80 1.56 33.51
CA TYR A 232 -22.32 0.50 34.39
C TYR A 232 -21.20 -0.03 35.30
N SER A 233 -21.51 -0.25 36.57
CA SER A 233 -20.62 -1.01 37.46
C SER A 233 -20.66 -2.51 37.13
N LEU A 234 -19.66 -3.26 37.57
CA LEU A 234 -19.62 -4.72 37.40
C LEU A 234 -20.83 -5.40 38.07
N ASP A 235 -21.30 -4.85 39.19
CA ASP A 235 -22.49 -5.32 39.91
C ASP A 235 -23.77 -5.08 39.08
N GLU A 236 -23.90 -3.91 38.45
CA GLU A 236 -25.03 -3.61 37.56
C GLU A 236 -25.04 -4.51 36.33
N ILE A 237 -23.87 -4.74 35.72
CA ILE A 237 -23.73 -5.67 34.59
C ILE A 237 -24.11 -7.09 35.01
N THR A 238 -23.68 -7.51 36.21
CA THR A 238 -24.02 -8.82 36.76
C THR A 238 -25.53 -8.95 36.97
N GLU A 239 -26.21 -7.93 37.48
CA GLU A 239 -27.66 -7.94 37.69
C GLU A 239 -28.42 -7.99 36.35
N ILE A 240 -27.99 -7.22 35.35
CA ILE A 240 -28.56 -7.22 34.00
C ILE A 240 -28.41 -8.61 33.36
N PHE A 241 -27.21 -9.19 33.42
CA PHE A 241 -26.96 -10.52 32.86
C PHE A 241 -27.78 -11.58 33.58
N CYS A 242 -27.93 -11.47 34.91
CA CYS A 242 -28.79 -12.36 35.66
C CYS A 242 -30.25 -12.33 35.20
N LYS A 243 -30.80 -11.14 34.93
CA LYS A 243 -32.17 -10.97 34.41
C LYS A 243 -32.34 -11.54 33.01
N LEU A 244 -31.27 -11.57 32.22
CA LEU A 244 -31.25 -12.13 30.86
C LEU A 244 -30.95 -13.64 30.82
N GLY A 245 -30.93 -14.32 31.96
CA GLY A 245 -30.62 -15.76 32.03
C GLY A 245 -29.15 -16.06 31.75
N LEU A 246 -28.26 -15.09 31.94
CA LEU A 246 -26.82 -15.23 31.78
C LEU A 246 -26.13 -15.20 33.15
N ARG A 247 -24.97 -15.85 33.25
CA ARG A 247 -24.09 -15.78 34.41
C ARG A 247 -22.65 -15.56 33.96
N ILE A 248 -21.94 -14.70 34.68
CA ILE A 248 -20.51 -14.46 34.49
C ILE A 248 -19.73 -15.57 35.19
N CYS A 249 -18.89 -16.29 34.45
CA CYS A 249 -17.96 -17.29 34.97
C CYS A 249 -16.65 -16.67 35.43
N ASN A 250 -16.11 -15.74 34.64
CA ASN A 250 -14.78 -15.19 34.85
C ASN A 250 -14.60 -13.87 34.09
N SER A 251 -13.58 -13.09 34.46
CA SER A 251 -13.23 -11.84 33.81
C SER A 251 -11.72 -11.74 33.54
N PHE A 252 -11.38 -11.22 32.37
CA PHE A 252 -10.00 -11.08 31.91
C PHE A 252 -9.78 -9.72 31.25
N ALA A 253 -8.55 -9.25 31.15
CA ALA A 253 -8.22 -8.08 30.36
C ALA A 253 -8.11 -8.41 28.86
N ASP A 254 -7.73 -9.65 28.52
CA ASP A 254 -7.57 -10.13 27.16
C ASP A 254 -7.65 -11.68 27.06
N PHE A 255 -7.57 -12.21 25.84
CA PHE A 255 -7.62 -13.65 25.54
C PHE A 255 -6.37 -14.45 25.99
N SER A 256 -5.35 -13.79 26.57
CA SER A 256 -4.16 -14.48 27.10
C SER A 256 -4.35 -15.01 28.53
N GLY A 257 -5.50 -14.70 29.16
CA GLY A 257 -5.78 -15.04 30.56
C GLY A 257 -5.27 -14.01 31.57
N LYS A 258 -4.84 -12.83 31.09
CA LYS A 258 -4.47 -11.70 31.95
C LYS A 258 -5.67 -11.27 32.81
N PRO A 259 -5.51 -11.04 34.13
CA PRO A 259 -6.60 -10.56 34.99
C PRO A 259 -7.19 -9.23 34.50
N SER A 260 -8.51 -9.06 34.64
CA SER A 260 -9.23 -7.84 34.26
C SER A 260 -8.83 -6.61 35.09
N SER A 261 -9.05 -5.41 34.54
CA SER A 261 -8.85 -4.13 35.22
C SER A 261 -9.96 -3.14 34.88
N ASP A 262 -9.98 -1.99 35.55
CA ASP A 262 -10.98 -0.93 35.32
C ASP A 262 -10.99 -0.38 33.88
N ASN A 263 -9.88 -0.52 33.16
CA ASN A 263 -9.75 -0.04 31.78
C ASN A 263 -9.93 -1.14 30.73
N ASP A 264 -9.78 -2.41 31.11
CA ASP A 264 -9.75 -3.55 30.20
C ASP A 264 -10.48 -4.74 30.84
N ILE A 265 -11.69 -5.02 30.36
CA ILE A 265 -12.53 -6.12 30.85
C ILE A 265 -13.20 -6.87 29.71
N GLN A 266 -13.05 -8.19 29.74
CA GLN A 266 -13.73 -9.18 28.94
C GLN A 266 -14.40 -10.17 29.89
N LEU A 267 -15.68 -10.46 29.67
CA LEU A 267 -16.46 -11.33 30.53
C LEU A 267 -16.70 -12.66 29.82
N MET A 268 -16.34 -13.75 30.49
CA MET A 268 -16.75 -15.09 30.09
C MET A 268 -18.12 -15.36 30.70
N VAL A 269 -19.14 -15.53 29.87
CA VAL A 269 -20.52 -15.75 30.30
C VAL A 269 -21.04 -17.08 29.76
N TYR A 270 -21.97 -17.68 30.48
CA TYR A 270 -22.76 -18.81 30.00
C TYR A 270 -24.25 -18.49 30.16
N SER A 271 -25.05 -19.07 29.27
CA SER A 271 -26.50 -19.04 29.37
C SER A 271 -26.95 -20.17 30.29
N ILE A 272 -27.80 -19.82 31.25
CA ILE A 272 -28.63 -20.79 31.95
C ILE A 272 -29.85 -21.01 31.06
N ARG A 273 -30.01 -22.23 30.58
CA ARG A 273 -31.29 -22.70 30.02
C ARG A 273 -32.03 -23.41 31.14
N GLU A 274 -33.18 -22.88 31.55
CA GLU A 274 -34.19 -23.66 32.28
C GLU A 274 -34.89 -24.64 31.32
#